data_AF-A0A7R9G5N3-F1
#
_entry.id   AF-A0A7R9G5N3-F1
#
_cell.length_a   1.000
_cell.length_b   1.000
_cell.length_c   1.000
_cell.angle_alpha   90.00
_cell.angle_beta   90.00
_cell.angle_gamma   90.00
#
_symmetry.space_group_name_H-M   'P 1'
#
loop_
_entity.id
_entity.type
_entity.pdbx_description
1 polymer ?
#
loop_
_entity_poly.entity_id
_entity_poly.type
_entity_poly.pdbx_seq_one_letter_code
_entity_poly.pdbx_strand_id
1 'polypeptide(L)'
;MNNLNCEVLEESDLTKIEYESCEPFQLFKEWYRDACNSGIILPSALCLSTMSSEGAIGSRTLLLRRVDDDGFVVMTDSRSRKAKELVRTNGRISELEAKEVEELYNKEPLYCKIRSHICHQGQPINWQTHKDRHDQLLSQVREGKTLPMPDHVGITLTILGLCELGLLIIENVCGDYCLPCPRYQGS
;
A
#
# COMPACT_ATOMS: atom_id res chain seq x y z
N MET A 1 -50.99 -28.82 17.79
CA MET A 1 -50.21 -27.57 17.86
C MET A 1 -48.82 -27.94 18.35
N ASN A 2 -47.90 -28.24 17.43
CA ASN A 2 -46.50 -28.47 17.78
C ASN A 2 -45.72 -27.21 17.39
N ASN A 3 -45.30 -26.47 18.41
CA ASN A 3 -44.32 -25.41 18.24
C ASN A 3 -43.00 -26.05 17.82
N LEU A 4 -42.63 -25.87 16.55
CA LEU A 4 -41.26 -26.08 16.11
C LEU A 4 -40.48 -24.84 16.56
N ASN A 5 -39.74 -24.98 17.66
CA ASN A 5 -38.66 -24.05 17.98
C ASN A 5 -37.65 -24.14 16.84
N CYS A 6 -37.58 -23.07 16.04
CA CYS A 6 -36.48 -22.86 15.12
C CYS A 6 -35.28 -22.46 15.97
N GLU A 7 -34.43 -23.43 16.34
CA GLU A 7 -33.10 -23.12 16.85
C GLU A 7 -32.33 -22.46 15.70
N VAL A 8 -32.27 -21.13 15.76
CA VAL A 8 -31.32 -20.35 14.97
C VAL A 8 -29.94 -20.75 15.48
N LEU A 9 -29.27 -21.65 14.75
CA LEU A 9 -27.85 -21.88 14.93
C LEU A 9 -27.16 -20.54 14.61
N GLU A 10 -26.51 -19.93 15.60
CA GLU A 10 -25.61 -18.81 15.36
C GLU A 10 -24.47 -19.32 14.47
N GLU A 11 -24.59 -19.10 13.16
CA GLU A 11 -23.47 -19.28 12.24
C GLU A 11 -22.33 -18.38 12.73
N SER A 12 -21.17 -18.96 13.01
CA SER A 12 -20.02 -18.19 13.48
C SER A 12 -19.69 -17.11 12.44
N ASP A 13 -19.62 -15.84 12.84
CA ASP A 13 -19.13 -14.71 12.02
C ASP A 13 -17.64 -14.86 11.60
N LEU A 14 -17.06 -16.04 11.80
CA LEU A 14 -15.70 -16.39 11.42
C LEU A 14 -15.70 -16.86 9.96
N THR A 15 -15.17 -16.03 9.08
CA THR A 15 -14.90 -16.42 7.69
C THR A 15 -13.60 -17.21 7.65
N LYS A 16 -13.69 -18.51 7.32
CA LYS A 16 -12.51 -19.32 7.03
C LYS A 16 -12.05 -19.03 5.61
N ILE A 17 -10.82 -18.54 5.47
CA ILE A 17 -10.19 -18.35 4.17
C ILE A 17 -9.48 -19.66 3.81
N GLU A 18 -10.08 -20.46 2.92
CA GLU A 18 -9.44 -21.66 2.35
C GLU A 18 -8.68 -21.26 1.08
N TYR A 19 -7.35 -21.32 1.11
CA TYR A 19 -6.52 -21.08 -0.07
C TYR A 19 -5.56 -22.24 -0.30
N GLU A 20 -5.49 -22.72 -1.54
CA GLU A 20 -4.58 -23.78 -1.99
C GLU A 20 -3.20 -23.25 -2.39
N SER A 21 -3.05 -21.93 -2.54
CA SER A 21 -1.80 -21.31 -2.96
C SER A 21 -0.88 -21.04 -1.77
N CYS A 22 0.33 -21.61 -1.81
CA CYS A 22 1.41 -21.31 -0.86
C CYS A 22 2.12 -19.98 -1.13
N GLU A 23 1.67 -19.18 -2.12
CA GLU A 23 2.33 -17.95 -2.57
C GLU A 23 1.59 -16.68 -2.06
N PRO A 24 2.10 -16.00 -1.00
CA PRO A 24 1.39 -14.89 -0.36
C PRO A 24 1.14 -13.68 -1.26
N PHE A 25 2.03 -13.42 -2.23
CA PHE A 25 1.87 -12.31 -3.18
C PHE A 25 0.74 -12.56 -4.18
N GLN A 26 0.56 -13.80 -4.60
CA GLN A 26 -0.55 -14.17 -5.48
C GLN A 26 -1.88 -13.97 -4.76
N LEU A 27 -1.94 -14.40 -3.49
CA LEU A 27 -3.08 -14.19 -2.61
C LEU A 27 -3.42 -12.69 -2.46
N PHE A 28 -2.42 -11.85 -2.20
CA PHE A 28 -2.62 -10.40 -2.13
C PHE A 28 -3.19 -9.84 -3.44
N LYS A 29 -2.64 -10.23 -4.61
CA LYS A 29 -3.11 -9.73 -5.91
C LYS A 29 -4.58 -10.03 -6.13
N GLU A 30 -5.03 -11.21 -5.72
CA GLU A 30 -6.43 -11.61 -5.80
C GLU A 30 -7.31 -10.79 -4.85
N TRP A 31 -6.95 -10.68 -3.57
CA TRP A 31 -7.70 -9.86 -2.62
C TRP A 31 -7.73 -8.39 -2.99
N TYR A 32 -6.63 -7.85 -3.50
CA TYR A 32 -6.56 -6.47 -3.98
C TYR A 32 -7.49 -6.25 -5.17
N ARG A 33 -7.51 -7.19 -6.12
CA ARG A 33 -8.45 -7.17 -7.25
C ARG A 33 -9.90 -7.22 -6.76
N ASP A 34 -10.21 -8.08 -5.80
CA ASP A 34 -11.56 -8.22 -5.26
C ASP A 34 -11.98 -6.96 -4.48
N ALA A 35 -11.06 -6.36 -3.70
CA ALA A 35 -11.27 -5.09 -3.03
C ALA A 35 -11.51 -3.92 -4.00
N CYS A 36 -10.84 -3.93 -5.16
CA CYS A 36 -11.10 -2.95 -6.23
C CYS A 36 -12.49 -3.12 -6.85
N ASN A 37 -13.02 -4.35 -6.87
CA ASN A 37 -14.32 -4.68 -7.46
C ASN A 37 -15.49 -4.61 -6.47
N SER A 38 -15.24 -4.64 -5.16
CA SER A 38 -16.26 -4.68 -4.11
C SER A 38 -16.86 -3.31 -3.74
N GLY A 39 -16.34 -2.22 -4.33
CA GLY A 39 -16.79 -0.86 -4.03
C GLY A 39 -16.22 -0.29 -2.72
N ILE A 40 -15.21 -0.94 -2.12
CA ILE A 40 -14.48 -0.41 -0.97
C ILE A 40 -13.84 0.94 -1.34
N ILE A 41 -13.86 1.88 -0.40
CA ILE A 41 -13.23 3.19 -0.57
C ILE A 41 -11.72 3.04 -0.42
N LEU A 42 -10.97 3.50 -1.43
CA LEU A 42 -9.50 3.53 -1.45
C LEU A 42 -8.84 2.17 -1.19
N PRO A 43 -9.13 1.12 -1.99
CA PRO A 43 -8.53 -0.21 -1.83
C PRO A 43 -7.00 -0.19 -1.97
N SER A 44 -6.45 0.84 -2.62
CA SER A 44 -5.03 1.09 -2.79
C SER A 44 -4.35 1.75 -1.57
N ALA A 45 -5.07 2.03 -0.49
CA ALA A 45 -4.47 2.63 0.70
C ALA A 45 -3.67 1.59 1.50
N LEU A 46 -2.44 1.93 1.87
CA LEU A 46 -1.53 1.09 2.65
C LEU A 46 -1.02 1.87 3.85
N CYS A 47 -0.86 1.24 5.02
CA CYS A 47 -0.16 1.85 6.14
C CYS A 47 1.32 1.43 6.13
N LEU A 48 2.23 2.40 5.99
CA LEU A 48 3.67 2.17 6.12
C LEU A 48 4.14 2.64 7.49
N SER A 49 4.77 1.74 8.23
CA SER A 49 5.49 2.05 9.46
C SER A 49 6.99 2.01 9.22
N THR A 50 7.72 3.03 9.65
CA THR A 50 9.20 3.06 9.61
C THR A 50 9.75 3.42 10.98
N MET A 51 10.98 3.00 11.26
CA MET A 51 11.68 3.32 12.50
C MET A 51 12.90 4.21 12.21
N SER A 52 13.07 5.27 12.98
CA SER A 52 14.23 6.15 12.89
C SER A 52 15.48 5.49 13.49
N SER A 53 16.65 6.13 13.37
CA SER A 53 17.89 5.67 14.00
C SER A 53 17.81 5.54 15.50
N GLU A 54 16.99 6.38 16.10
CA GLU A 54 16.83 6.55 17.53
C GLU A 54 15.72 5.62 18.08
N GLY A 55 15.17 4.74 17.24
CA GLY A 55 14.11 3.81 17.62
C GLY A 55 12.70 4.41 17.59
N ALA A 56 12.52 5.64 17.10
CA ALA A 56 11.20 6.26 17.01
C ALA A 56 10.41 5.68 15.82
N ILE A 57 9.21 5.17 16.07
CA ILE A 57 8.34 4.60 15.03
C ILE A 57 7.40 5.70 14.49
N GLY A 58 7.28 5.79 13.17
CA GLY A 58 6.32 6.63 12.49
C GLY A 58 5.47 5.82 11.51
N SER A 59 4.15 5.98 11.60
CA SER A 59 3.19 5.34 10.68
C SER A 59 2.49 6.38 9.82
N ARG A 60 2.19 6.03 8.57
CA ARG A 60 1.45 6.91 7.65
C ARG A 60 0.77 6.11 6.55
N THR A 61 -0.33 6.63 6.04
CA THR A 61 -1.00 6.09 4.86
C THR A 61 -0.26 6.49 3.59
N LEU A 62 0.01 5.51 2.72
CA LEU A 62 0.51 5.65 1.36
C LEU A 62 -0.52 5.09 0.38
N LEU A 63 -0.33 5.40 -0.90
CA LEU A 63 -1.13 4.84 -1.98
C LEU A 63 -0.28 3.87 -2.80
N LEU A 64 -0.75 2.63 -2.86
CA LEU A 64 -0.30 1.59 -3.79
C LEU A 64 -0.58 2.03 -5.22
N ARG A 65 0.45 2.03 -6.06
CA ARG A 65 0.32 2.39 -7.48
C ARG A 65 0.38 1.17 -8.39
N ARG A 66 1.18 0.17 -8.01
CA ARG A 66 1.33 -1.08 -8.75
C ARG A 66 1.76 -2.20 -7.79
N VAL A 67 1.36 -3.43 -8.10
CA VAL A 67 1.81 -4.64 -7.42
C VAL A 67 2.59 -5.44 -8.46
N ASP A 68 3.88 -5.58 -8.24
CA ASP A 68 4.77 -6.36 -9.10
C ASP A 68 4.97 -7.76 -8.49
N ASP A 69 5.65 -8.66 -9.21
CA ASP A 69 5.89 -10.04 -8.75
C ASP A 69 6.79 -10.09 -7.51
N ASP A 70 7.61 -9.06 -7.32
CA ASP A 70 8.57 -8.95 -6.24
C ASP A 70 8.24 -7.83 -5.25
N GLY A 71 7.09 -7.15 -5.34
CA GLY A 71 6.66 -6.24 -4.26
C GLY A 71 5.65 -5.15 -4.61
N PHE A 72 5.58 -4.14 -3.73
CA PHE A 72 4.55 -3.10 -3.75
C PHE A 72 5.11 -1.73 -4.16
N VAL A 73 4.76 -1.27 -5.36
CA VAL A 73 5.19 0.03 -5.87
C VAL A 73 4.35 1.15 -5.28
N VAL A 74 5.00 2.03 -4.53
CA VAL A 74 4.44 3.29 -4.01
C VAL A 74 5.32 4.45 -4.46
N MET A 75 4.74 5.64 -4.63
CA MET A 75 5.51 6.86 -4.94
C MET A 75 5.51 7.81 -3.76
N THR A 76 6.68 8.34 -3.39
CA THR A 76 6.80 9.38 -2.35
C THR A 76 7.80 10.48 -2.74
N ASP A 77 7.69 11.62 -2.04
CA ASP A 77 8.68 12.71 -2.09
C ASP A 77 9.98 12.26 -1.42
N SER A 78 11.09 12.32 -2.15
CA SER A 78 12.42 11.92 -1.71
C SER A 78 12.99 12.81 -0.60
N ARG A 79 12.50 14.04 -0.47
CA ARG A 79 12.91 14.97 0.59
C ARG A 79 12.24 14.66 1.94
N SER A 80 11.21 13.83 1.93
CA SER A 80 10.40 13.57 3.12
C SER A 80 11.16 12.79 4.20
N ARG A 81 10.74 12.94 5.46
CA ARG A 81 11.36 12.20 6.58
C ARG A 81 11.30 10.68 6.37
N LYS A 82 10.17 10.17 5.85
CA LYS A 82 9.99 8.73 5.59
C LYS A 82 10.99 8.21 4.57
N ALA A 83 11.32 8.98 3.53
CA ALA A 83 12.34 8.61 2.54
C ALA A 83 13.68 8.28 3.21
N LYS A 84 14.05 9.09 4.21
CA LYS A 84 15.29 8.91 4.99
C LYS A 84 15.19 7.74 5.98
N GLU A 85 14.03 7.53 6.59
CA GLU A 85 13.78 6.42 7.54
C GLU A 85 13.61 5.07 6.82
N LEU A 86 13.16 5.08 5.57
CA LEU A 86 12.89 3.89 4.75
C LEU A 86 14.16 3.05 4.54
N VAL A 87 15.34 3.66 4.52
CA VAL A 87 16.64 2.97 4.42
C VAL A 87 16.84 1.87 5.50
N ARG A 88 15.99 1.81 6.54
CA ARG A 88 16.11 0.90 7.68
C ARG A 88 15.01 -0.16 7.82
N THR A 89 14.12 -0.34 6.85
CA THR A 89 13.08 -1.39 6.92
C THR A 89 13.64 -2.78 6.57
N ASN A 90 13.06 -3.85 7.13
CA ASN A 90 13.41 -5.25 6.84
C ASN A 90 13.19 -5.67 5.37
N GLY A 91 12.47 -4.87 4.58
CA GLY A 91 12.30 -5.09 3.14
C GLY A 91 13.44 -4.52 2.31
N ARG A 92 13.72 -5.15 1.16
CA ARG A 92 14.62 -4.56 0.15
C ARG A 92 13.99 -3.26 -0.37
N ILE A 93 14.81 -2.26 -0.64
CA ILE A 93 14.35 -1.05 -1.35
C ILE A 93 15.09 -1.02 -2.68
N SER A 94 14.32 -0.95 -3.75
CA SER A 94 14.81 -0.71 -5.10
C SER A 94 14.13 0.52 -5.66
N GLU A 95 14.94 1.42 -6.21
CA GLU A 95 14.44 2.52 -7.02
C GLU A 95 14.03 1.96 -8.39
N LEU A 96 12.89 2.42 -8.92
CA LEU A 96 12.51 2.11 -10.29
C LEU A 96 13.33 2.96 -11.26
N GLU A 97 13.44 2.48 -12.50
CA GLU A 97 14.03 3.25 -13.59
C GLU A 97 13.27 4.57 -13.78
N ALA A 98 14.00 5.65 -14.08
CA ALA A 98 13.43 6.99 -14.19
C ALA A 98 12.24 7.06 -15.17
N LYS A 99 12.30 6.27 -16.25
CA LYS A 99 11.22 6.16 -17.24
C LYS A 99 9.94 5.56 -16.64
N GLU A 100 10.05 4.53 -15.81
CA GLU A 100 8.88 3.92 -15.17
C GLU A 100 8.23 4.87 -14.16
N VAL A 101 9.04 5.59 -13.40
CA VAL A 101 8.55 6.62 -12.46
C VAL A 101 7.82 7.72 -13.21
N GLU A 102 8.36 8.17 -14.35
CA GLU A 102 7.72 9.17 -15.21
C GLU A 102 6.39 8.67 -15.80
N GLU A 103 6.33 7.41 -16.24
CA GLU A 103 5.09 6.79 -16.73
C GLU A 103 4.01 6.73 -15.65
N LEU A 104 4.38 6.39 -14.40
CA LEU A 104 3.46 6.41 -13.26
C LEU A 104 2.99 7.84 -12.97
N TYR A 105 3.91 8.81 -12.91
CA TYR A 105 3.57 10.22 -12.70
C TYR A 105 2.61 10.72 -13.79
N ASN A 106 2.84 10.35 -15.06
CA ASN A 106 2.01 10.80 -16.17
C ASN A 106 0.57 10.27 -16.10
N LYS A 107 0.35 9.11 -15.49
CA LYS A 107 -0.99 8.54 -15.24
C LYS A 107 -1.72 9.18 -14.05
N GLU A 108 -1.02 9.93 -13.19
CA GLU A 108 -1.64 10.56 -12.02
C GLU A 108 -2.69 11.61 -12.41
N PRO A 109 -3.78 11.72 -11.63
CA PRO A 109 -4.71 12.83 -11.74
C PRO A 109 -4.04 14.19 -11.60
N LEU A 110 -4.61 15.22 -12.24
CA LEU A 110 -4.05 16.57 -12.26
C LEU A 110 -3.79 17.14 -10.86
N TYR A 111 -4.69 16.90 -9.89
CA TYR A 111 -4.52 17.41 -8.53
C TYR A 111 -3.27 16.81 -7.85
N CYS A 112 -2.93 15.55 -8.11
CA CYS A 112 -1.70 14.92 -7.61
C CYS A 112 -0.46 15.61 -8.18
N LYS A 113 -0.49 15.87 -9.49
CA LYS A 113 0.59 16.57 -10.20
C LYS A 113 0.78 17.97 -9.62
N ILE A 114 -0.28 18.80 -9.57
CA ILE A 114 -0.21 20.15 -8.98
C ILE A 114 0.33 20.08 -7.54
N ARG A 115 -0.16 19.15 -6.72
CA ARG A 115 0.30 18.98 -5.33
C ARG A 115 1.81 18.71 -5.26
N SER A 116 2.36 17.91 -6.16
CA SER A 116 3.80 17.62 -6.19
C SER A 116 4.68 18.85 -6.45
N HIS A 117 4.13 19.88 -7.11
CA HIS A 117 4.79 21.16 -7.39
C HIS A 117 4.67 22.17 -6.25
N ILE A 118 3.54 22.19 -5.53
CA ILE A 118 3.28 23.20 -4.49
C ILE A 118 3.64 22.74 -3.07
N CYS A 119 3.54 21.45 -2.78
CA CYS A 119 3.73 20.94 -1.43
C CYS A 119 5.17 20.47 -1.20
N HIS A 120 5.81 21.05 -0.19
CA HIS A 120 7.05 20.53 0.37
C HIS A 120 6.71 19.63 1.55
N GLN A 121 6.84 18.31 1.39
CA GLN A 121 6.37 17.38 2.40
C GLN A 121 7.13 17.53 3.72
N GLY A 122 6.40 17.83 4.80
CA GLY A 122 6.95 17.97 6.15
C GLY A 122 7.38 19.39 6.55
N GLN A 123 7.04 20.40 5.74
CA GLN A 123 7.31 21.81 6.06
C GLN A 123 6.03 22.55 6.50
N PRO A 124 6.14 23.63 7.31
CA PRO A 124 5.01 24.50 7.63
C PRO A 124 4.41 25.11 6.37
N ILE A 125 3.07 25.23 6.34
CA ILE A 125 2.33 25.70 5.17
C ILE A 125 1.55 26.98 5.51
N ASN A 126 1.68 28.00 4.66
CA ASN A 126 0.74 29.12 4.62
C ASN A 126 -0.37 28.82 3.60
N TRP A 127 -1.61 28.81 4.07
CA TRP A 127 -2.78 28.44 3.26
C TRP A 127 -2.96 29.35 2.04
N GLN A 128 -2.90 30.67 2.23
CA GLN A 128 -3.16 31.63 1.15
C GLN A 128 -2.12 31.47 0.04
N THR A 129 -0.83 31.44 0.41
CA THR A 129 0.25 31.26 -0.56
C THR A 129 0.13 29.93 -1.32
N HIS A 130 -0.29 28.86 -0.65
CA HIS A 130 -0.49 27.56 -1.32
C HIS A 130 -1.69 27.57 -2.26
N LYS A 131 -2.78 28.22 -1.87
CA LYS A 131 -3.97 28.38 -2.71
C LYS A 131 -3.65 29.20 -3.96
N ASP A 132 -2.95 30.32 -3.81
CA ASP A 132 -2.61 31.19 -4.94
C ASP A 132 -1.73 30.43 -5.95
N ARG A 133 -0.74 29.68 -5.47
CA ARG A 133 0.12 28.83 -6.33
C ARG A 133 -0.67 27.71 -6.99
N HIS A 134 -1.58 27.06 -6.27
CA HIS A 134 -2.46 26.04 -6.82
C HIS A 134 -3.29 26.60 -7.97
N ASP A 135 -4.00 27.71 -7.72
CA ASP A 135 -4.92 28.31 -8.68
C ASP A 135 -4.15 28.83 -9.91
N GLN A 136 -2.94 29.37 -9.72
CA GLN A 136 -2.04 29.75 -10.80
C GLN A 136 -1.63 28.56 -11.68
N LEU A 137 -1.18 27.45 -11.08
CA LEU A 137 -0.78 26.26 -11.84
C LEU A 137 -1.97 25.62 -12.56
N LEU A 138 -3.14 25.60 -11.92
CA LEU A 138 -4.37 25.09 -12.53
C LEU A 138 -4.76 25.91 -13.77
N SER A 139 -4.65 27.25 -13.72
CA SER A 139 -4.89 28.11 -14.89
C SER A 139 -3.92 27.79 -16.02
N GLN A 140 -2.63 27.71 -15.71
CA GLN A 140 -1.59 27.41 -16.72
C GLN A 140 -1.84 26.06 -17.41
N VAL A 141 -2.26 25.03 -16.67
CA VAL A 141 -2.59 23.73 -17.26
C VAL A 141 -3.83 23.80 -18.14
N ARG A 142 -4.85 24.57 -17.74
CA ARG A 142 -6.03 24.81 -18.58
C ARG A 142 -5.70 25.55 -19.86
N GLU A 143 -4.67 26.40 -19.85
CA GLU A 143 -4.11 27.08 -21.01
C GLU A 143 -3.20 26.19 -21.87
N GLY A 144 -3.04 24.91 -21.51
CA GLY A 144 -2.28 23.93 -22.29
C GLY A 144 -0.83 23.71 -21.84
N LYS A 145 -0.41 24.33 -20.72
CA LYS A 145 0.94 24.09 -20.16
C LYS A 145 1.02 22.68 -19.57
N THR A 146 2.12 21.98 -19.85
CA THR A 146 2.43 20.69 -19.25
C THR A 146 3.10 20.84 -17.87
N LEU A 147 2.80 19.92 -16.96
CA LEU A 147 3.48 19.83 -15.65
C LEU A 147 4.45 18.65 -15.67
N PRO A 148 5.75 18.86 -16.01
CA PRO A 148 6.73 17.78 -15.98
C PRO A 148 6.91 17.26 -14.55
N MET A 149 7.42 16.03 -14.44
CA MET A 149 7.71 15.41 -13.15
C MET A 149 8.83 16.20 -12.44
N PRO A 150 8.64 16.61 -11.17
CA PRO A 150 9.72 17.20 -10.38
C PRO A 150 10.78 16.17 -9.99
N ASP A 151 12.05 16.60 -9.90
CA ASP A 151 13.21 15.75 -9.54
C ASP A 151 13.08 15.05 -8.17
N HIS A 152 12.26 15.60 -7.26
CA HIS A 152 12.04 15.03 -5.92
C HIS A 152 10.94 13.97 -5.85
N VAL A 153 10.21 13.73 -6.94
CA VAL A 153 9.19 12.67 -7.00
C VAL A 153 9.85 11.43 -7.58
N GLY A 154 9.93 10.33 -6.80
CA GLY A 154 10.41 9.09 -7.41
C GLY A 154 10.87 7.96 -6.52
N ILE A 155 10.76 8.07 -5.19
CA ILE A 155 11.08 6.90 -4.38
C ILE A 155 10.00 5.86 -4.58
N THR A 156 10.42 4.76 -5.18
CA THR A 156 9.69 3.50 -5.21
C THR A 156 10.19 2.60 -4.11
N LEU A 157 9.27 1.91 -3.46
CA LEU A 157 9.59 0.82 -2.55
C LEU A 157 9.20 -0.47 -3.24
N THR A 158 9.96 -1.53 -2.99
CA THR A 158 9.59 -2.90 -3.37
C THR A 158 9.73 -3.73 -2.11
N ILE A 159 8.72 -3.70 -1.25
CA ILE A 159 8.79 -4.35 0.06
C ILE A 159 8.79 -5.88 -0.12
N LEU A 160 9.96 -6.50 -0.02
CA LEU A 160 10.16 -7.96 0.04
C LEU A 160 10.34 -8.39 1.50
N GLY A 161 9.31 -9.02 2.09
CA GLY A 161 9.43 -9.68 3.39
C GLY A 161 8.24 -9.44 4.31
N LEU A 162 7.73 -10.54 4.88
CA LEU A 162 6.64 -10.67 5.87
C LEU A 162 5.71 -9.45 5.96
N CYS A 163 4.83 -9.32 4.97
CA CYS A 163 3.61 -8.56 5.18
C CYS A 163 2.68 -9.42 6.03
N GLU A 164 2.60 -9.15 7.33
CA GLU A 164 1.32 -9.36 8.02
C GLU A 164 0.33 -8.40 7.37
N LEU A 165 -0.42 -8.93 6.40
CA LEU A 165 -1.53 -8.21 5.79
C LEU A 165 -2.64 -8.11 6.83
N GLY A 166 -2.56 -7.08 7.65
CA GLY A 166 -3.60 -6.74 8.61
C GLY A 166 -4.87 -6.27 7.89
N LEU A 167 -5.72 -7.22 7.47
CA LEU A 167 -7.01 -7.30 8.15
C LEU A 167 -6.68 -7.97 9.49
N LEU A 168 -7.23 -7.49 10.61
CA LEU A 168 -7.11 -8.20 11.89
C LEU A 168 -7.28 -9.71 11.65
N ILE A 169 -6.32 -10.50 12.15
CA ILE A 169 -6.19 -11.96 12.05
C ILE A 169 -5.43 -12.43 10.78
N ILE A 170 -4.09 -12.46 10.82
CA ILE A 170 -3.27 -13.65 10.50
C ILE A 170 -1.94 -13.55 11.29
N GLU A 171 -2.00 -13.67 12.61
CA GLU A 171 -0.91 -14.31 13.36
C GLU A 171 -1.42 -15.70 13.75
N ASN A 172 -0.67 -16.75 13.39
CA ASN A 172 -0.87 -18.20 13.64
C ASN A 172 -1.36 -19.11 12.50
N VAL A 173 -0.70 -19.10 11.32
CA VAL A 173 -0.75 -20.31 10.46
C VAL A 173 0.60 -20.75 9.87
N CYS A 174 1.63 -19.92 9.75
CA CYS A 174 2.89 -20.34 9.11
C CYS A 174 4.08 -20.60 10.06
N GLY A 175 3.82 -20.98 11.33
CA GLY A 175 4.86 -21.17 12.35
C GLY A 175 5.34 -22.60 12.60
N ASP A 176 4.46 -23.60 12.74
CA ASP A 176 4.84 -24.81 13.52
C ASP A 176 4.46 -26.20 12.93
N TYR A 177 4.06 -26.33 11.66
CA TYR A 177 3.70 -27.66 11.10
C TYR A 177 4.53 -28.13 9.90
N CYS A 178 5.75 -27.62 9.72
CA CYS A 178 6.75 -28.31 8.90
C CYS A 178 7.57 -29.29 9.75
N LEU A 179 6.95 -30.41 10.16
CA LEU A 179 7.69 -31.59 10.62
C LEU A 179 7.66 -32.67 9.53
N PRO A 180 8.81 -33.33 9.25
CA PRO A 180 8.89 -34.35 8.21
C PRO A 180 8.14 -35.61 8.68
N CYS A 181 7.08 -35.98 7.96
CA CYS A 181 6.26 -37.16 8.25
C CYS A 181 7.06 -38.48 8.05
N PRO A 182 7.25 -39.31 9.09
CA PRO A 182 7.71 -40.68 8.93
C PRO A 182 6.60 -41.64 9.39
N ARG A 183 6.02 -42.37 8.42
CA ARG A 183 5.26 -43.63 8.59
C ARG A 183 3.95 -43.56 9.40
N TYR A 184 2.84 -43.79 8.70
CA TYR A 184 1.79 -44.67 9.21
C TYR A 184 1.30 -45.57 8.08
N GLN A 185 1.76 -46.83 8.09
CA GLN A 185 1.14 -47.93 7.35
C GLN A 185 -0.06 -48.39 8.17
N GLY A 186 -1.19 -48.58 7.50
CA GLY A 186 -2.45 -48.95 8.14
C GLY A 186 -2.46 -50.38 8.68
N SER A 187 -3.13 -50.52 9.82
CA SER A 187 -4.12 -51.55 10.18
C SER A 187 -4.62 -51.26 11.60
#